data_AF-A0A9P7AAJ6-F1
#
_entry.id   AF-A0A9P7AAJ6-F1
#
_cell.length_a   1.000
_cell.length_b   1.000
_cell.length_c   1.000
_cell.angle_alpha   90.00
_cell.angle_beta   90.00
_cell.angle_gamma   90.00
#
_symmetry.space_group_name_H-M   'P 1'
#
loop_
_entity.id
_entity.type
_entity.pdbx_description
1 polymer ?
#
loop_
_entity_poly.entity_id
_entity_poly.type
_entity_poly.pdbx_seq_one_letter_code
_entity_poly.pdbx_strand_id
1 'polypeptide(L)'
;MHFAKHSAANALIDGWKSVELCQAYILMSIYAVPARRWEEDRSWLYTGLTTRIATDLNLHQVSTTQPQTERQEREMLNRARVCMICFNIDKSTATQFGKPSMTKEDYITRHSADWYKQSRSRDKVCFQSIVSFSFRIS
;
A
#
# COMPACT_ATOMS: atom_id res chain seq x y z
N MET A 1 15.55 -11.45 7.84
CA MET A 1 14.13 -11.07 8.07
C MET A 1 13.58 -11.41 9.46
N HIS A 2 14.28 -12.15 10.34
CA HIS A 2 13.73 -12.58 11.64
C HIS A 2 13.23 -11.42 12.53
N PHE A 3 14.07 -10.40 12.73
CA PHE A 3 13.71 -9.23 13.54
C PHE A 3 12.51 -8.42 13.01
N ALA A 4 12.43 -8.25 11.68
CA ALA A 4 11.31 -7.57 11.04
C ALA A 4 10.00 -8.32 11.26
N LYS A 5 10.00 -9.65 11.09
CA LYS A 5 8.83 -10.50 11.35
C LYS A 5 8.39 -10.45 12.82
N HIS A 6 9.35 -10.50 13.75
CA HIS A 6 9.06 -10.43 15.18
C HIS A 6 8.45 -9.07 15.57
N SER A 7 9.05 -7.98 15.09
CA SER A 7 8.55 -6.62 15.37
C SER A 7 7.17 -6.40 14.76
N ALA A 8 6.95 -6.88 13.54
CA ALA A 8 5.65 -6.81 12.88
C ALA A 8 4.58 -7.66 13.59
N ALA A 9 4.95 -8.81 14.16
CA ALA A 9 4.01 -9.61 14.96
C ALA A 9 3.63 -8.89 16.26
N ASN A 10 4.59 -8.29 16.96
CA ASN A 10 4.31 -7.54 18.19
C ASN A 10 3.40 -6.33 17.91
N ALA A 11 3.69 -5.55 16.86
CA ALA A 11 2.84 -4.43 16.46
C ALA A 11 1.38 -4.84 16.16
N LEU A 12 1.19 -6.04 15.58
CA LEU A 12 -0.14 -6.60 15.33
C LEU A 12 -0.86 -6.96 16.64
N ILE A 13 -0.16 -7.57 17.59
CA ILE A 13 -0.70 -7.96 18.90
C ILE A 13 -1.07 -6.72 19.72
N ASP A 14 -0.22 -5.69 19.68
CA ASP A 14 -0.44 -4.42 20.39
C ASP A 14 -1.60 -3.60 19.77
N GLY A 15 -2.10 -4.01 18.60
CA GLY A 15 -3.22 -3.35 17.92
C GLY A 15 -2.88 -1.99 17.31
N TRP A 16 -1.61 -1.63 17.24
CA TRP A 16 -1.16 -0.34 16.70
C TRP A 16 -1.38 -0.31 15.18
N LYS A 17 -2.01 0.75 14.67
CA LYS A 17 -2.21 0.99 13.23
C LYS A 17 -1.65 2.35 12.84
N SER A 18 -0.76 2.37 11.86
CA SER A 18 -0.19 3.59 11.29
C SER A 18 0.14 3.42 9.81
N VAL A 19 0.43 4.54 9.14
CA VAL A 19 0.82 4.54 7.71
C VAL A 19 2.17 3.85 7.54
N GLU A 20 3.08 4.04 8.49
CA GLU A 20 4.43 3.47 8.52
C GLU A 20 4.36 1.95 8.72
N LEU A 21 3.45 1.46 9.56
CA LEU A 21 3.22 0.04 9.73
C LEU A 21 2.70 -0.60 8.44
N CYS A 22 1.79 0.10 7.75
CA CYS A 22 1.31 -0.32 6.43
C CYS A 22 2.46 -0.40 5.41
N GLN A 23 3.34 0.61 5.37
CA GLN A 23 4.54 0.60 4.53
C GLN A 23 5.51 -0.56 4.87
N ALA A 24 5.67 -0.88 6.15
CA ALA A 24 6.50 -2.01 6.57
C ALA A 24 5.94 -3.33 6.04
N TYR A 25 4.63 -3.56 6.14
CA TYR A 25 4.00 -4.76 5.58
C TYR A 25 4.03 -4.82 4.05
N ILE A 26 3.93 -3.67 3.36
CA ILE A 26 4.17 -3.56 1.92
C ILE A 26 5.57 -4.05 1.54
N LEU A 27 6.60 -3.56 2.26
CA LEU A 27 7.97 -3.99 1.99
C LEU A 27 8.15 -5.48 2.29
N MET A 28 7.49 -5.98 3.32
CA MET A 28 7.52 -7.40 3.65
C MET A 28 6.77 -8.27 2.65
N SER A 29 5.74 -7.78 1.95
CA SER A 29 5.02 -8.54 0.92
C SER A 29 5.80 -8.59 -0.40
N ILE A 30 6.44 -7.50 -0.81
CA ILE A 30 7.19 -7.41 -2.08
C ILE A 30 8.61 -8.00 -1.94
N TYR A 31 9.30 -7.70 -0.83
CA TYR A 31 10.71 -8.05 -0.63
C TYR A 31 10.90 -9.14 0.42
N ALA A 32 9.90 -9.99 0.64
CA ALA A 32 10.10 -11.22 1.42
C ALA A 32 11.20 -12.07 0.79
N VAL A 33 12.05 -12.65 1.65
CA VAL A 33 12.96 -13.71 1.22
C VAL A 33 12.09 -14.86 0.67
N PRO A 34 12.30 -15.29 -0.58
CA PRO A 34 11.53 -16.37 -1.18
C PRO A 34 11.54 -17.60 -0.27
N ALA A 35 10.35 -18.12 0.03
CA ALA A 35 10.23 -19.29 0.87
C ALA A 35 10.75 -20.54 0.13
N ARG A 36 11.39 -21.48 0.84
CA ARG A 36 11.81 -22.76 0.25
C ARG A 36 10.62 -23.64 -0.10
N ARG A 37 9.48 -23.43 0.58
CA ARG A 37 8.21 -24.11 0.37
C ARG A 37 7.12 -23.07 0.21
N TRP A 38 6.17 -23.31 -0.69
CA TRP A 38 5.05 -22.41 -0.93
C TRP A 38 4.18 -22.20 0.33
N GLU A 39 4.06 -23.21 1.19
CA GLU A 39 3.31 -23.15 2.46
C GLU A 39 3.91 -22.17 3.46
N GLU A 40 5.21 -21.90 3.36
CA GLU A 40 5.92 -20.97 4.25
C GLU A 40 5.88 -19.53 3.73
N ASP A 41 5.38 -19.33 2.50
CA ASP A 41 5.21 -18.00 1.92
C ASP A 41 4.07 -17.27 2.63
N ARG A 42 4.42 -16.11 3.19
CA ARG A 42 3.51 -15.23 3.92
C ARG A 42 3.25 -13.93 3.17
N SER A 43 3.71 -13.81 1.92
CA SER A 43 3.49 -12.63 1.06
C SER A 43 2.00 -12.26 1.01
N TRP A 44 1.12 -13.23 0.76
CA TRP A 44 -0.34 -13.05 0.77
C TRP A 44 -0.89 -12.56 2.12
N LEU A 45 -0.38 -13.12 3.22
CA LEU A 45 -0.78 -12.71 4.57
C LEU A 45 -0.42 -11.23 4.82
N TYR A 46 0.80 -10.82 4.47
CA TYR A 46 1.25 -9.43 4.63
C TYR A 46 0.46 -8.47 3.72
N THR A 47 0.10 -8.90 2.51
CA THR A 47 -0.81 -8.14 1.63
C THR A 47 -2.19 -7.97 2.28
N GLY A 48 -2.77 -9.01 2.87
CA GLY A 48 -4.05 -8.89 3.58
C GLY A 48 -4.00 -7.97 4.80
N LEU A 49 -2.92 -8.02 5.58
CA LEU A 49 -2.69 -7.11 6.71
C LEU A 49 -2.56 -5.65 6.26
N THR A 50 -1.82 -5.43 5.17
CA THR A 50 -1.67 -4.12 4.53
C THR A 50 -3.05 -3.55 4.13
N THR A 51 -3.85 -4.34 3.40
CA THR A 51 -5.21 -3.94 3.00
C THR A 51 -6.07 -3.62 4.21
N ARG A 52 -6.03 -4.43 5.26
CA ARG A 52 -6.83 -4.21 6.47
C ARG A 52 -6.45 -2.92 7.19
N ILE A 53 -5.15 -2.67 7.38
CA ILE A 53 -4.65 -1.44 8.02
C ILE A 53 -5.02 -0.21 7.17
N ALA A 54 -4.92 -0.31 5.85
CA ALA A 54 -5.30 0.78 4.94
C ALA A 54 -6.80 1.13 5.02
N THR A 55 -7.67 0.12 5.13
CA THR A 55 -9.11 0.31 5.36
C THR A 55 -9.37 0.92 6.73
N ASP A 56 -8.77 0.38 7.79
CA ASP A 56 -8.96 0.86 9.17
C ASP A 56 -8.50 2.33 9.34
N LEU A 57 -7.46 2.75 8.62
CA LEU A 57 -6.98 4.13 8.59
C LEU A 57 -7.75 5.04 7.63
N ASN A 58 -8.76 4.52 6.93
CA ASN A 58 -9.54 5.22 5.91
C ASN A 58 -8.68 5.90 4.82
N LEU A 59 -7.60 5.24 4.38
CA LEU A 59 -6.70 5.80 3.36
C LEU A 59 -7.34 5.96 1.98
N HIS A 60 -8.44 5.24 1.73
CA HIS A 60 -9.22 5.28 0.49
C HIS A 60 -10.06 6.56 0.36
N GLN A 61 -10.28 7.29 1.45
CA GLN A 61 -11.06 8.52 1.43
C GLN A 61 -10.17 9.70 1.05
N VAL A 62 -10.64 10.50 0.10
CA VAL A 62 -9.98 11.77 -0.24
C VAL A 62 -10.19 12.73 0.92
N SER A 63 -9.10 13.17 1.53
CA SER A 63 -9.18 14.24 2.52
C SER A 63 -9.56 15.54 1.81
N THR A 64 -10.70 16.11 2.20
CA THR A 64 -11.17 17.43 1.74
C THR A 64 -10.46 18.59 2.45
N THR A 65 -9.63 18.27 3.45
CA THR A 65 -8.92 19.27 4.24
C THR A 65 -7.74 19.83 3.45
N GLN A 66 -7.67 21.16 3.30
CA GLN A 66 -6.50 21.79 2.70
C GLN A 66 -5.31 21.74 3.68
N PRO A 67 -4.11 21.35 3.23
CA PRO A 67 -2.94 21.34 4.10
C PRO A 67 -2.58 22.76 4.52
N GLN A 68 -2.43 22.98 5.83
CA GLN A 68 -2.01 24.28 6.37
C GLN A 68 -0.49 24.39 6.49
N THR A 69 0.22 23.26 6.45
CA THR A 69 1.68 23.20 6.57
C THR A 69 2.25 22.20 5.56
N GLU A 70 3.49 22.43 5.11
CA GLU A 70 4.21 21.51 4.22
C GLU A 70 4.27 20.07 4.78
N ARG A 71 4.44 19.94 6.10
CA ARG A 71 4.41 18.63 6.78
C ARG A 71 3.08 17.90 6.57
N GLN A 72 1.96 18.60 6.72
CA GLN A 72 0.64 18.02 6.51
C GLN A 72 0.41 17.65 5.04
N GLU A 73 0.89 18.48 4.11
CA GLU A 73 0.87 18.15 2.67
C GLU A 73 1.63 16.84 2.41
N ARG A 74 2.83 16.68 2.97
CA ARG A 74 3.62 15.44 2.86
C ARG A 74 2.91 14.23 3.47
N GLU A 75 2.29 14.39 4.63
CA GLU A 75 1.54 13.32 5.29
C GLU A 75 0.32 12.89 4.45
N MET A 76 -0.43 13.84 3.87
CA MET A 76 -1.54 13.57 2.96
C MET A 76 -1.07 12.84 1.69
N LEU A 77 0.04 13.28 1.10
CA LEU A 77 0.62 12.62 -0.08
C LEU A 77 1.09 11.21 0.25
N ASN A 78 1.71 10.99 1.41
CA ASN A 78 2.14 9.67 1.86
C ASN A 78 0.96 8.72 2.04
N ARG A 79 -0.15 9.20 2.63
CA ARG A 79 -1.38 8.41 2.77
C ARG A 79 -1.93 7.97 1.41
N ALA A 80 -2.01 8.89 0.46
CA ALA A 80 -2.48 8.59 -0.91
C ALA A 80 -1.55 7.60 -1.63
N ARG A 81 -0.22 7.79 -1.54
CA ARG A 81 0.78 6.88 -2.10
C ARG A 81 0.62 5.47 -1.54
N VAL A 82 0.52 5.34 -0.23
CA VAL A 82 0.32 4.03 0.43
C VAL A 82 -0.98 3.39 -0.03
N CYS A 83 -2.08 4.14 -0.11
CA CYS A 83 -3.35 3.62 -0.62
C CYS A 83 -3.21 3.02 -2.03
N MET A 84 -2.59 3.76 -2.95
CA MET A 84 -2.37 3.30 -4.33
C MET A 84 -1.47 2.06 -4.40
N ILE A 85 -0.41 2.02 -3.58
CA ILE A 85 0.47 0.85 -3.51
C ILE A 85 -0.27 -0.38 -2.98
N CYS A 86 -1.03 -0.22 -1.90
CA CYS A 86 -1.83 -1.31 -1.32
C CYS A 86 -2.74 -1.94 -2.37
N PHE A 87 -3.46 -1.09 -3.12
CA PHE A 87 -4.34 -1.54 -4.19
C PHE A 87 -3.59 -2.32 -5.29
N ASN A 88 -2.45 -1.81 -5.75
CA ASN A 88 -1.65 -2.49 -6.78
C ASN A 88 -1.15 -3.85 -6.28
N ILE A 89 -0.60 -3.91 -5.06
CA ILE A 89 -0.11 -5.16 -4.48
C ILE A 89 -1.25 -6.17 -4.32
N ASP A 90 -2.42 -5.76 -3.81
CA ASP A 90 -3.58 -6.64 -3.70
C ASP A 90 -3.96 -7.24 -5.06
N LYS A 91 -4.03 -6.43 -6.11
CA LYS A 91 -4.30 -6.90 -7.48
C LYS A 91 -3.22 -7.83 -8.01
N SER A 92 -1.95 -7.44 -7.94
CA SER A 92 -0.83 -8.26 -8.43
C SER A 92 -0.74 -9.58 -7.68
N THR A 93 -0.92 -9.57 -6.37
CA THR A 93 -0.86 -10.77 -5.54
C THR A 93 -2.09 -11.66 -5.82
N ALA A 94 -3.27 -11.08 -6.01
CA ALA A 94 -4.49 -11.80 -6.34
C ALA A 94 -4.35 -12.57 -7.66
N THR A 95 -3.84 -11.90 -8.69
CA THR A 95 -3.55 -12.52 -9.99
C THR A 95 -2.48 -13.60 -9.88
N GLN A 96 -1.37 -13.36 -9.18
CA GLN A 96 -0.26 -14.32 -9.05
C GLN A 96 -0.67 -15.63 -8.37
N PHE A 97 -1.50 -15.56 -7.32
CA PHE A 97 -1.92 -16.75 -6.56
C PHE A 97 -3.30 -17.29 -6.96
N GLY A 98 -3.95 -16.69 -7.97
CA GLY A 98 -5.32 -17.06 -8.38
C GLY A 98 -6.35 -16.84 -7.27
N LYS A 99 -6.15 -15.82 -6.43
CA LYS A 99 -7.02 -15.47 -5.30
C LYS A 99 -7.93 -14.29 -5.67
N PRO A 100 -9.10 -14.15 -5.05
CA PRO A 100 -9.90 -12.93 -5.22
C PRO A 100 -9.18 -11.72 -4.60
N SER A 101 -9.24 -10.57 -5.25
CA SER A 101 -8.75 -9.31 -4.69
C SER A 101 -9.61 -8.88 -3.50
N MET A 102 -8.97 -8.42 -2.41
CA MET A 102 -9.67 -7.98 -1.21
C MET A 102 -10.30 -6.60 -1.35
N THR A 103 -9.82 -5.77 -2.28
CA THR A 103 -10.19 -4.36 -2.39
C THR A 103 -10.95 -4.06 -3.69
N LYS A 104 -11.98 -3.21 -3.59
CA LYS A 104 -12.67 -2.65 -4.77
C LYS A 104 -11.92 -1.42 -5.28
N GLU A 105 -12.19 -1.01 -6.52
CA GLU A 105 -11.63 0.26 -7.02
C GLU A 105 -12.26 1.46 -6.33
N ASP A 106 -11.43 2.22 -5.63
CA ASP A 106 -11.80 3.44 -4.91
C ASP A 106 -11.52 4.70 -5.75
N TYR A 107 -12.06 5.84 -5.30
CA TYR A 107 -11.95 7.13 -6.00
C TYR A 107 -10.49 7.53 -6.28
N ILE A 108 -9.59 7.33 -5.30
CA ILE A 108 -8.16 7.65 -5.42
C ILE A 108 -7.51 6.83 -6.54
N THR A 109 -7.86 5.55 -6.64
CA THR A 109 -7.34 4.65 -7.69
C THR A 109 -7.82 5.08 -9.06
N ARG A 110 -9.11 5.44 -9.20
CA ARG A 110 -9.70 5.88 -10.48
C ARG A 110 -9.10 7.18 -11.01
N HIS A 111 -8.76 8.11 -10.12
CA HIS A 111 -8.16 9.40 -10.48
C HIS A 111 -6.63 9.42 -10.31
N SER A 112 -6.00 8.25 -10.16
CA SER A 112 -4.57 8.13 -9.93
C SER A 112 -3.73 8.72 -11.07
N ALA A 113 -4.24 8.67 -12.30
CA ALA A 113 -3.62 9.27 -13.48
C ALA A 113 -3.53 10.81 -13.41
N ASP A 114 -4.42 11.45 -12.66
CA ASP A 114 -4.42 12.91 -12.48
C ASP A 114 -3.93 13.34 -11.10
N TRP A 115 -3.74 12.39 -10.18
CA TRP A 115 -3.32 12.67 -8.81
C TRP A 115 -1.99 13.44 -8.73
N TYR A 116 -0.98 13.06 -9.53
CA TYR A 116 0.33 13.72 -9.52
C TYR A 116 0.28 15.19 -10.03
N LYS A 117 -0.82 15.60 -10.67
CA LYS A 117 -1.03 16.97 -11.15
C LYS A 117 -1.57 17.88 -10.04
N GLN A 118 -2.05 17.31 -8.93
CA GLN A 118 -2.72 18.03 -7.85
C GLN A 118 -1.76 18.50 -6.74
N SER A 119 -0.53 17.98 -6.68
CA SER A 119 0.46 18.39 -5.67
C SER A 119 1.23 19.65 -6.11
N ARG A 120 1.44 20.58 -5.17
CA ARG A 120 2.18 21.83 -5.43
C ARG A 120 3.67 21.55 -5.68
N SER A 121 4.18 20.54 -4.98
CA SER A 121 5.45 19.89 -5.27
C SER A 121 5.25 18.94 -6.45
N ARG A 122 5.70 19.36 -7.63
CA ARG A 122 5.71 18.53 -8.86
C ARG A 122 6.77 17.44 -8.75
N ASP A 123 6.60 16.51 -7.81
CA ASP A 123 7.39 15.29 -7.76
C ASP A 123 6.95 14.40 -8.93
N LYS A 124 7.46 14.72 -10.13
CA LYS A 124 7.26 13.95 -11.38
C LYS A 124 7.90 12.56 -11.34
N VAL A 125 8.42 12.14 -10.19
CA VAL A 125 9.29 10.98 -10.07
C VAL A 125 8.55 9.88 -9.30
N CYS A 126 8.35 8.77 -10.01
CA CYS A 126 8.34 7.39 -9.52
C CYS A 126 7.03 6.59 -9.57
N PHE A 127 5.82 7.17 -9.50
CA PHE A 127 4.60 6.33 -9.44
C PHE A 127 3.98 5.93 -10.79
N GLN A 128 4.10 6.77 -11.80
CA GLN A 128 3.45 6.52 -13.11
C GLN A 128 4.02 5.28 -13.80
N SER A 129 5.32 5.00 -13.61
CA SER A 129 5.97 3.80 -14.17
C SER A 129 5.55 2.50 -13.47
N ILE A 130 5.32 2.51 -12.16
CA ILE A 130 4.93 1.30 -11.40
C ILE A 130 3.46 0.94 -11.67
N VAL A 131 2.57 1.94 -11.72
CA VAL A 131 1.14 1.74 -11.99
C VAL A 131 0.91 1.35 -13.45
N SER A 132 1.57 2.00 -14.42
CA SER A 132 1.44 1.63 -15.84
C SER A 132 2.01 0.25 -16.16
N PHE A 133 3.00 -0.27 -15.41
CA PHE A 133 3.53 -1.61 -15.68
C PHE A 133 2.61 -2.72 -15.16
N SER A 134 1.98 -2.53 -13.99
CA SER A 134 1.03 -3.52 -13.45
C SER A 134 -0.31 -3.55 -14.20
N PHE A 135 -0.82 -2.40 -14.66
CA PHE A 135 -2.08 -2.34 -15.43
C PHE A 135 -1.97 -2.83 -16.88
N ARG A 136 -0.77 -2.91 -17.45
CA ARG A 136 -0.56 -3.34 -18.84
C ARG A 136 -0.35 -4.86 -19.00
N ILE A 137 -0.27 -5.58 -17.88
CA ILE A 137 -0.06 -7.04 -17.83
C ILE A 137 -1.33 -7.78 -17.30
N SER A 138 -2.39 -7.06 -16.94
CA SER A 138 -3.72 -7.64 -16.64
C SER A 138 -4.67 -7.51 -17.82
#